data_AF-A0AAW0ERD1-F1
#
_entry.id   AF-A0AAW0ERD1-F1
#
_cell.length_a   1.000
_cell.length_b   1.000
_cell.length_c   1.000
_cell.angle_alpha   90.00
_cell.angle_beta   90.00
_cell.angle_gamma   90.00
#
_symmetry.space_group_name_H-M   'P 1'
#
loop_
_entity.id
_entity.type
_entity.pdbx_description
1 polymer ?
#
loop_
_entity_poly.entity_id
_entity_poly.type
_entity_poly.pdbx_seq_one_letter_code
_entity_poly.pdbx_strand_id
1 'polypeptide(L)'
;MRTLVRFLNGTLVMRRTCAVRCHATYGSRALSHKEMVSRYGTIKVHKDEVTLLEQTESYIARWRLNKWEFRVPPLLNPADREKVMLQQDVLKSICLAQAEERRHVLSDVRLVAEVTGASPESIREKNRAWLQEEAAKLRWKGEVNKAKELRDAFLRLEVYGSRDHRLLERLCCIYSMGMQGTFDEAFSNIIVEDPSTGKLTVDEANPFAELQAYIVSRYPHIDVIHDFLGLNLLSGYRPSLSRFLVHCLAVKNGIANPVSNGRVLLHVSDSKEILFDFGDSKNQIAHDDSVYGLPDFMYVRGSDIFLITIAADNHWLRKRQVPHTKQLEGIARRGSFVLGIPFDKVRIRNLLLPPNYIDSNSLRRLTETVLGMSPAAVSDAAPWSSLYEKQLDAQDVDYCELEKTVNEEEWLTL
;
A
#
# COMPACT_ATOMS: atom_id res chain seq x y z
N MET A 1 -38.15 -43.39 25.79
CA MET A 1 -36.96 -42.72 26.37
C MET A 1 -35.80 -42.62 25.37
N ARG A 2 -36.03 -42.17 24.12
CA ARG A 2 -34.98 -41.98 23.09
C ARG A 2 -35.32 -40.85 22.11
N THR A 3 -35.88 -39.74 22.61
CA THR A 3 -36.33 -38.62 21.75
C THR A 3 -36.18 -37.26 22.44
N LEU A 4 -35.11 -37.08 23.22
CA LEU A 4 -34.82 -35.80 23.89
C LEU A 4 -33.36 -35.33 23.79
N VAL A 5 -32.56 -35.93 22.90
CA VAL A 5 -31.12 -35.59 22.74
C VAL A 5 -30.81 -34.90 21.40
N ARG A 6 -31.80 -34.75 20.50
CA ARG A 6 -31.60 -34.10 19.19
C ARG A 6 -32.03 -32.63 19.10
N PHE A 7 -32.64 -32.07 20.13
CA PHE A 7 -33.08 -30.67 20.14
C PHE A 7 -32.17 -29.70 20.90
N LEU A 8 -31.09 -30.19 21.51
CA LEU A 8 -30.16 -29.37 22.32
C LEU A 8 -28.83 -29.03 21.63
N ASN A 9 -28.56 -29.57 20.43
CA ASN A 9 -27.32 -29.27 19.68
C ASN A 9 -27.50 -28.29 18.51
N GLY A 10 -28.72 -27.79 18.27
CA GLY A 10 -29.03 -26.87 17.15
C GLY A 10 -29.08 -25.39 17.53
N THR A 11 -28.98 -25.05 18.81
CA THR A 11 -29.20 -23.69 19.35
C THR A 11 -28.06 -23.19 20.25
N LEU A 12 -26.95 -23.93 20.34
CA LEU A 12 -25.78 -23.61 21.15
C LEU A 12 -24.64 -22.92 20.36
N VAL A 13 -24.78 -22.71 19.05
CA VAL A 13 -23.75 -22.05 18.21
C VAL A 13 -23.97 -20.54 18.03
N MET A 14 -25.13 -19.99 18.44
CA MET A 14 -25.44 -18.56 18.29
C MET A 14 -25.91 -17.84 19.58
N ARG A 15 -25.63 -18.40 20.75
CA ARG A 15 -25.86 -17.73 22.04
C ARG A 15 -24.67 -17.87 22.98
N ARG A 16 -23.55 -17.27 22.58
CA ARG A 16 -22.62 -16.65 23.54
C ARG A 16 -22.80 -15.15 23.41
N THR A 17 -23.85 -14.62 24.05
CA THR A 17 -23.87 -13.23 24.52
C THR A 17 -22.86 -13.10 25.66
N CYS A 18 -21.59 -13.32 25.35
CA CYS A 18 -20.53 -12.66 26.08
C CYS A 18 -20.49 -11.26 25.49
N ALA A 19 -20.37 -10.24 26.33
CA ALA A 19 -19.80 -8.98 25.88
C ALA A 19 -18.38 -9.28 25.40
N VAL A 20 -18.23 -9.76 24.16
CA VAL A 20 -16.94 -9.93 23.52
C VAL A 20 -16.46 -8.51 23.33
N ARG A 21 -15.60 -8.08 24.26
CA ARG A 21 -14.94 -6.78 24.16
C ARG A 21 -14.21 -6.84 22.84
N CYS A 22 -14.54 -5.93 21.91
CA CYS A 22 -13.92 -5.82 20.58
C CYS A 22 -12.43 -5.52 20.72
N HIS A 23 -11.60 -6.46 21.17
CA HIS A 23 -10.27 -6.28 21.77
C HIS A 23 -9.45 -7.55 21.49
N ALA A 24 -8.12 -7.45 21.59
CA ALA A 24 -7.25 -8.62 21.53
C ALA A 24 -7.59 -9.61 22.65
N THR A 25 -7.72 -10.89 22.30
CA THR A 25 -8.06 -11.98 23.22
C THR A 25 -6.98 -13.06 23.24
N TYR A 26 -7.08 -13.99 24.21
CA TYR A 26 -6.20 -15.16 24.26
C TYR A 26 -6.43 -16.04 23.01
N GLY A 27 -5.43 -16.12 22.14
CA GLY A 27 -5.51 -16.78 20.83
C GLY A 27 -5.62 -15.85 19.63
N SER A 28 -5.76 -14.53 19.82
CA SER A 28 -5.59 -13.56 18.73
C SER A 28 -4.17 -13.63 18.17
N ARG A 29 -4.04 -13.50 16.85
CA ARG A 29 -2.76 -13.40 16.15
C ARG A 29 -2.89 -12.49 14.94
N ALA A 30 -1.77 -11.89 14.53
CA ALA A 30 -1.67 -11.26 13.23
C ALA A 30 -1.86 -12.31 12.12
N LEU A 31 -2.54 -11.90 11.06
CA LEU A 31 -2.90 -12.71 9.91
C LEU A 31 -1.94 -12.42 8.76
N SER A 32 -1.44 -13.48 8.14
CA SER A 32 -0.79 -13.43 6.83
C SER A 32 -1.81 -13.17 5.72
N HIS A 33 -1.35 -12.76 4.54
CA HIS A 33 -2.22 -12.58 3.37
C HIS A 33 -3.03 -13.84 3.03
N LYS A 34 -2.42 -15.03 3.14
CA LYS A 34 -3.13 -16.32 2.91
C LYS A 34 -4.28 -16.53 3.89
N GLU A 35 -4.09 -16.15 5.15
CA GLU A 35 -5.14 -16.23 6.17
C GLU A 35 -6.22 -15.18 5.97
N MET A 36 -5.86 -13.98 5.50
CA MET A 36 -6.84 -12.96 5.09
C MET A 36 -7.74 -13.49 3.98
N VAL A 37 -7.17 -14.07 2.92
CA VAL A 37 -7.92 -14.70 1.82
C VAL A 37 -8.81 -15.84 2.35
N SER A 38 -8.29 -16.70 3.22
CA SER A 38 -9.08 -17.79 3.80
C SER A 38 -10.24 -17.31 4.69
N ARG A 39 -10.06 -16.19 5.40
CA ARG A 39 -11.05 -15.66 6.34
C ARG A 39 -12.14 -14.86 5.64
N TYR A 40 -11.78 -14.00 4.68
CA TYR A 40 -12.69 -13.05 4.06
C TYR A 40 -13.11 -13.43 2.62
N GLY A 41 -12.38 -14.33 1.95
CA GLY A 41 -12.59 -14.62 0.53
C GLY A 41 -13.90 -15.31 0.15
N THR A 42 -14.68 -15.80 1.13
CA THR A 42 -15.99 -16.45 0.90
C THR A 42 -17.18 -15.55 1.22
N ILE A 43 -16.93 -14.33 1.74
CA ILE A 43 -17.98 -13.37 2.09
C ILE A 43 -18.50 -12.74 0.80
N LYS A 44 -19.83 -12.64 0.67
CA LYS A 44 -20.48 -11.98 -0.46
C LYS A 44 -20.36 -10.46 -0.32
N VAL A 45 -20.00 -9.80 -1.40
CA VAL A 45 -19.94 -8.34 -1.47
C VAL A 45 -21.15 -7.82 -2.24
N HIS A 46 -21.87 -6.88 -1.62
CA HIS A 46 -23.12 -6.33 -2.12
C HIS A 46 -23.01 -4.84 -2.48
N LYS A 47 -22.06 -4.12 -1.89
CA LYS A 47 -21.84 -2.68 -2.11
C LYS A 47 -20.61 -2.39 -2.96
N ASP A 48 -20.54 -1.18 -3.53
CA ASP A 48 -19.37 -0.70 -4.24
C ASP A 48 -18.21 -0.35 -3.29
N GLU A 49 -16.99 -0.36 -3.85
CA GLU A 49 -15.73 -0.14 -3.14
C GLU A 49 -15.71 1.16 -2.33
N VAL A 50 -16.03 2.27 -3.00
CA VAL A 50 -15.89 3.61 -2.44
C VAL A 50 -16.93 3.82 -1.34
N THR A 51 -18.15 3.33 -1.52
CA THR A 51 -19.18 3.38 -0.49
C THR A 51 -18.82 2.55 0.73
N LEU A 52 -18.29 1.33 0.55
CA LEU A 52 -17.81 0.51 1.66
C LEU A 52 -16.65 1.16 2.42
N LEU A 53 -15.72 1.77 1.69
CA LEU A 53 -14.59 2.49 2.26
C LEU A 53 -15.05 3.70 3.08
N GLU A 54 -15.89 4.55 2.51
CA GLU A 54 -16.44 5.73 3.20
C GLU A 54 -17.27 5.34 4.43
N GLN A 55 -18.02 4.23 4.37
CA GLN A 55 -18.75 3.68 5.53
C GLN A 55 -17.79 3.24 6.62
N THR A 56 -16.83 2.38 6.30
CA THR A 56 -15.82 1.89 7.24
C THR A 56 -15.03 3.04 7.88
N GLU A 57 -14.57 4.01 7.09
CA GLU A 57 -13.85 5.18 7.60
C GLU A 57 -14.73 6.07 8.50
N SER A 58 -16.03 6.12 8.26
CA SER A 58 -16.94 6.91 9.10
C SER A 58 -17.08 6.33 10.50
N TYR A 59 -16.95 5.01 10.64
CA TYR A 59 -16.89 4.34 11.95
C TYR A 59 -15.60 4.70 12.66
N ILE A 60 -14.46 4.61 11.96
CA ILE A 60 -13.13 4.95 12.51
C ILE A 60 -13.10 6.40 12.98
N ALA A 61 -13.63 7.34 12.18
CA ALA A 61 -13.67 8.76 12.53
C ALA A 61 -14.49 9.07 13.80
N ARG A 62 -15.43 8.19 14.18
CA ARG A 62 -16.23 8.32 15.42
C ARG A 62 -15.57 7.66 16.63
N TRP A 63 -14.48 6.92 16.44
CA TRP A 63 -13.79 6.27 17.54
C TRP A 63 -13.06 7.29 18.42
N ARG A 64 -13.08 7.04 19.72
CA ARG A 64 -12.19 7.69 20.67
C ARG A 64 -10.84 6.97 20.69
N LEU A 65 -9.80 7.63 21.20
CA LEU A 65 -8.44 7.09 21.24
C LEU A 65 -8.34 5.74 21.99
N ASN A 66 -9.18 5.52 22.99
CA ASN A 66 -9.23 4.27 23.75
C ASN A 66 -9.63 3.04 22.91
N LYS A 67 -10.29 3.22 21.76
CA LYS A 67 -10.60 2.11 20.84
C LYS A 67 -9.36 1.49 20.20
N TRP A 68 -8.20 2.14 20.30
CA TRP A 68 -6.94 1.63 19.77
C TRP A 68 -6.12 0.86 20.82
N GLU A 69 -6.35 1.01 22.12
CA GLU A 69 -5.40 0.54 23.15
C GLU A 69 -5.24 -0.98 23.23
N PHE A 70 -6.34 -1.72 23.15
CA PHE A 70 -6.35 -3.16 23.41
C PHE A 70 -6.47 -3.96 22.12
N ARG A 71 -5.49 -3.80 21.23
CA ARG A 71 -5.48 -4.41 19.88
C ARG A 71 -4.26 -5.27 19.61
N VAL A 72 -3.23 -5.16 20.45
CA VAL A 72 -2.02 -5.97 20.34
C VAL A 72 -2.26 -7.34 20.99
N PRO A 73 -1.98 -8.45 20.28
CA PRO A 73 -2.10 -9.79 20.86
C PRO A 73 -1.23 -9.99 22.12
N PRO A 74 -1.78 -10.60 23.19
CA PRO A 74 -1.09 -10.65 24.48
C PRO A 74 0.07 -11.66 24.56
N LEU A 75 0.14 -12.63 23.66
CA LEU A 75 1.09 -13.77 23.71
C LEU A 75 2.29 -13.62 22.77
N LEU A 76 2.55 -12.42 22.26
CA LEU A 76 3.73 -12.15 21.42
C LEU A 76 5.00 -12.10 22.29
N ASN A 77 6.13 -12.49 21.70
CA ASN A 77 7.42 -12.22 22.33
C ASN A 77 7.66 -10.69 22.41
N PRO A 78 8.54 -10.19 23.31
CA PRO A 78 8.70 -8.75 23.50
C PRO A 78 9.10 -7.97 22.24
N ALA A 79 9.98 -8.52 21.42
CA ALA A 79 10.47 -7.86 20.20
C ALA A 79 9.37 -7.73 19.12
N ASP A 80 8.60 -8.80 18.88
CA ASP A 80 7.49 -8.78 17.93
C ASP A 80 6.35 -7.91 18.45
N ARG A 81 6.13 -7.90 19.77
CA ARG A 81 5.15 -7.02 20.41
C ARG A 81 5.47 -5.55 20.15
N GLU A 82 6.72 -5.14 20.33
CA GLU A 82 7.15 -3.76 20.09
C GLU A 82 6.95 -3.35 18.62
N LYS A 83 7.30 -4.23 17.67
CA LYS A 83 7.08 -3.95 16.26
C LYS A 83 5.60 -3.88 15.88
N VAL A 84 4.76 -4.76 16.44
CA VAL A 84 3.30 -4.71 16.23
C VAL A 84 2.71 -3.44 16.83
N MET A 85 3.19 -3.01 18.00
CA MET A 85 2.80 -1.73 18.61
C MET A 85 3.16 -0.55 17.69
N LEU A 86 4.39 -0.52 17.20
CA LEU A 86 4.84 0.52 16.27
C LEU A 86 4.00 0.54 14.98
N GLN A 87 3.75 -0.63 14.39
CA GLN A 87 2.90 -0.74 13.21
C GLN A 87 1.50 -0.23 13.48
N GLN A 88 0.93 -0.55 14.65
CA GLN A 88 -0.38 -0.08 15.05
C GLN A 88 -0.41 1.44 15.29
N ASP A 89 0.64 2.01 15.87
CA ASP A 89 0.74 3.46 16.10
C ASP A 89 0.86 4.23 14.79
N VAL A 90 1.66 3.73 13.83
CA VAL A 90 1.72 4.27 12.47
C VAL A 90 0.34 4.21 11.80
N LEU A 91 -0.33 3.05 11.88
CA LEU A 91 -1.66 2.87 11.29
C LEU A 91 -2.70 3.82 11.90
N LYS A 92 -2.68 3.96 13.23
CA LYS A 92 -3.51 4.90 13.97
C LYS A 92 -3.25 6.34 13.51
N SER A 93 -1.99 6.74 13.37
CA SER A 93 -1.63 8.09 12.91
C SER A 93 -2.20 8.38 11.52
N ILE A 94 -2.05 7.44 10.58
CA ILE A 94 -2.58 7.57 9.23
C ILE A 94 -4.12 7.65 9.24
N CYS A 95 -4.79 6.77 9.98
CA CYS A 95 -6.25 6.79 10.07
C CYS A 95 -6.80 8.09 10.69
N LEU A 96 -6.12 8.63 11.70
CA LEU A 96 -6.51 9.90 12.32
C LEU A 96 -6.28 11.09 11.38
N ALA A 97 -5.16 11.11 10.66
CA ALA A 97 -4.89 12.13 9.65
C ALA A 97 -5.94 12.09 8.53
N GLN A 98 -6.30 10.89 8.04
CA GLN A 98 -7.34 10.71 7.04
C GLN A 98 -8.72 11.16 7.53
N ALA A 99 -9.06 10.87 8.80
CA ALA A 99 -10.32 11.32 9.39
C ALA A 99 -10.39 12.85 9.47
N GLU A 100 -9.29 13.51 9.79
CA GLU A 100 -9.19 14.96 9.85
C GLU A 100 -9.27 15.60 8.47
N GLU A 101 -8.54 15.07 7.48
CA GLU A 101 -8.62 15.51 6.08
C GLU A 101 -10.06 15.39 5.55
N ARG A 102 -10.71 14.24 5.78
CA ARG A 102 -12.11 14.03 5.41
C ARG A 102 -13.05 15.03 6.09
N ARG A 103 -12.80 15.38 7.36
CA ARG A 103 -13.58 16.40 8.07
C ARG A 103 -13.46 17.76 7.40
N HIS A 104 -12.26 18.15 6.98
CA HIS A 104 -12.03 19.38 6.22
C HIS A 104 -12.73 19.36 4.85
N VAL A 105 -12.60 18.26 4.10
CA VAL A 105 -13.29 18.10 2.80
C VAL A 105 -14.81 18.21 2.96
N LEU A 106 -15.40 17.55 3.96
CA LEU A 106 -16.84 17.64 4.22
C LEU A 106 -17.26 19.05 4.65
N SER A 107 -16.42 19.76 5.40
CA SER A 107 -16.66 21.15 5.76
C SER A 107 -16.65 22.07 4.54
N ASP A 108 -15.68 21.91 3.64
CA ASP A 108 -15.58 22.69 2.41
C ASP A 108 -16.78 22.39 1.49
N VAL A 109 -17.21 21.13 1.36
CA VAL A 109 -18.42 20.75 0.60
C VAL A 109 -19.66 21.44 1.17
N ARG A 110 -19.84 21.43 2.50
CA ARG A 110 -20.97 22.11 3.14
C ARG A 110 -20.93 23.62 2.92
N LEU A 111 -19.76 24.24 3.06
CA LEU A 111 -19.60 25.67 2.83
C LEU A 111 -19.97 26.04 1.39
N VAL A 112 -19.48 25.29 0.40
CA VAL A 112 -19.84 25.52 -1.00
C VAL A 112 -21.34 25.33 -1.22
N ALA A 113 -21.95 24.30 -0.63
CA ALA A 113 -23.40 24.04 -0.72
C ALA A 113 -24.22 25.20 -0.13
N GLU A 114 -23.86 25.66 1.07
CA GLU A 114 -24.56 26.73 1.78
C GLU A 114 -24.44 28.07 1.05
N VAL A 115 -23.26 28.39 0.52
CA VAL A 115 -23.00 29.65 -0.17
C VAL A 115 -23.68 29.72 -1.55
N THR A 116 -23.72 28.60 -2.27
CA THR A 116 -24.25 28.55 -3.65
C THR A 116 -25.70 28.08 -3.74
N GLY A 117 -26.23 27.44 -2.69
CA GLY A 117 -27.52 26.77 -2.69
C GLY A 117 -27.55 25.46 -3.49
N ALA A 118 -26.39 24.97 -3.94
CA ALA A 118 -26.28 23.69 -4.65
C ALA A 118 -26.39 22.50 -3.69
N SER A 119 -26.82 21.33 -4.19
CA SER A 119 -26.82 20.11 -3.39
C SER A 119 -25.38 19.64 -3.11
N PRO A 120 -25.06 19.19 -1.88
CA PRO A 120 -23.72 18.68 -1.52
C PRO A 120 -23.18 17.60 -2.46
N GLU A 121 -24.06 16.73 -2.95
CA GLU A 121 -23.72 15.62 -3.84
C GLU A 121 -23.25 16.13 -5.21
N SER A 122 -23.83 17.23 -5.70
CA SER A 122 -23.54 17.78 -7.04
C SER A 122 -22.26 18.63 -7.10
N ILE A 123 -21.70 19.02 -5.96
CA ILE A 123 -20.55 19.95 -5.89
C ILE A 123 -19.29 19.34 -6.50
N ARG A 124 -19.08 18.04 -6.29
CA ARG A 124 -17.92 17.31 -6.80
C ARG A 124 -17.89 17.20 -8.33
N GLU A 125 -19.04 17.36 -8.98
CA GLU A 125 -19.18 17.30 -10.44
C GLU A 125 -19.04 18.69 -11.11
N LYS A 126 -18.94 19.77 -10.32
CA LYS A 126 -18.86 21.13 -10.85
C LYS A 126 -17.46 21.42 -11.39
N ASN A 127 -17.40 22.33 -12.35
CA ASN A 127 -16.17 22.74 -13.01
C ASN A 127 -15.76 24.17 -12.62
N ARG A 128 -14.56 24.59 -13.03
CA ARG A 128 -14.05 25.95 -12.79
C ARG A 128 -14.89 27.05 -13.44
N ALA A 129 -15.59 26.77 -14.53
CA ALA A 129 -16.49 27.75 -15.18
C ALA A 129 -17.69 28.06 -14.29
N TRP A 130 -18.32 27.03 -13.72
CA TRP A 130 -19.38 27.18 -12.72
C TRP A 130 -18.92 27.97 -11.51
N LEU A 131 -17.70 27.71 -11.01
CA LEU A 131 -17.11 28.50 -9.92
C LEU A 131 -16.99 29.98 -10.28
N GLN A 132 -16.53 30.30 -11.50
CA GLN A 132 -16.39 31.68 -11.96
C GLN A 132 -17.73 32.42 -11.98
N GLU A 133 -18.79 31.75 -12.45
CA GLU A 133 -20.14 32.30 -12.47
C GLU A 133 -20.67 32.56 -11.06
N GLU A 134 -20.59 31.57 -10.16
CA GLU A 134 -21.07 31.71 -8.79
C GLU A 134 -20.29 32.75 -7.99
N ALA A 135 -18.95 32.78 -8.14
CA ALA A 135 -18.12 33.81 -7.52
C ALA A 135 -18.43 35.21 -8.06
N ALA A 136 -18.72 35.35 -9.37
CA ALA A 136 -19.13 36.62 -9.96
C ALA A 136 -20.49 37.08 -9.44
N LYS A 137 -21.46 36.17 -9.29
CA LYS A 137 -22.78 36.47 -8.68
C LYS A 137 -22.64 37.00 -7.26
N LEU A 138 -21.79 36.39 -6.44
CA LEU A 138 -21.54 36.83 -5.06
C LEU A 138 -20.84 38.20 -5.02
N ARG A 139 -19.84 38.41 -5.87
CA ARG A 139 -19.16 39.72 -5.98
C ARG A 139 -20.09 40.82 -6.46
N TRP A 140 -20.97 40.52 -7.42
CA TRP A 140 -21.98 41.47 -7.92
C TRP A 140 -22.96 41.89 -6.83
N LYS A 141 -23.31 40.97 -5.92
CA LYS A 141 -24.12 41.25 -4.72
C LYS A 141 -23.36 42.01 -3.61
N GLY A 142 -22.07 42.28 -3.79
CA GLY A 142 -21.22 42.92 -2.79
C GLY A 142 -20.66 41.97 -1.71
N GLU A 143 -20.90 40.67 -1.80
CA GLU A 143 -20.47 39.67 -0.82
C GLU A 143 -19.05 39.15 -1.11
N VAL A 144 -18.07 40.05 -1.11
CA VAL A 144 -16.69 39.76 -1.55
C VAL A 144 -16.00 38.69 -0.69
N ASN A 145 -16.24 38.67 0.63
CA ASN A 145 -15.65 37.68 1.54
C ASN A 145 -16.16 36.27 1.24
N LYS A 146 -17.48 36.10 1.07
CA LYS A 146 -18.08 34.81 0.70
C LYS A 146 -17.58 34.33 -0.67
N ALA A 147 -17.40 35.25 -1.63
CA ALA A 147 -16.84 34.90 -2.93
C ALA A 147 -15.38 34.40 -2.83
N LYS A 148 -14.59 34.95 -1.90
CA LYS A 148 -13.22 34.49 -1.64
C LYS A 148 -13.23 33.11 -0.97
N GLU A 149 -14.05 32.94 0.07
CA GLU A 149 -14.19 31.65 0.77
C GLU A 149 -14.67 30.54 -0.16
N LEU A 150 -15.66 30.82 -1.02
CA LEU A 150 -16.13 29.90 -2.06
C LEU A 150 -14.99 29.46 -2.97
N ARG A 151 -14.21 30.42 -3.49
CA ARG A 151 -13.08 30.13 -4.37
C ARG A 151 -12.03 29.29 -3.66
N ASP A 152 -11.63 29.68 -2.45
CA ASP A 152 -10.55 29.00 -1.73
C ASP A 152 -10.97 27.57 -1.32
N ALA A 153 -12.23 27.37 -0.90
CA ALA A 153 -12.79 26.04 -0.63
C ALA A 153 -12.89 25.18 -1.89
N PHE A 154 -13.40 25.72 -3.00
CA PHE A 154 -13.53 24.98 -4.26
C PHE A 154 -12.16 24.54 -4.81
N LEU A 155 -11.14 25.41 -4.73
CA LEU A 155 -9.79 25.07 -5.18
C LEU A 155 -9.16 23.96 -4.34
N ARG A 156 -9.42 23.90 -3.02
CA ARG A 156 -9.00 22.75 -2.19
C ARG A 156 -9.77 21.48 -2.55
N LEU A 157 -11.07 21.58 -2.78
CA LEU A 157 -11.90 20.44 -3.21
C LEU A 157 -11.49 19.89 -4.58
N GLU A 158 -10.93 20.71 -5.47
CA GLU A 158 -10.40 20.22 -6.74
C GLU A 158 -9.21 19.26 -6.55
N VAL A 159 -8.42 19.47 -5.50
CA VAL A 159 -7.25 18.63 -5.19
C VAL A 159 -7.64 17.42 -4.33
N TYR A 160 -8.41 17.64 -3.25
CA TYR A 160 -8.69 16.63 -2.22
C TYR A 160 -10.12 16.06 -2.26
N GLY A 161 -11.02 16.66 -3.05
CA GLY A 161 -12.46 16.38 -2.99
C GLY A 161 -12.91 15.16 -3.76
N SER A 162 -12.03 14.55 -4.57
CA SER A 162 -12.31 13.28 -5.25
C SER A 162 -12.57 12.17 -4.23
N ARG A 163 -13.59 11.34 -4.46
CA ARG A 163 -13.88 10.19 -3.59
C ARG A 163 -12.76 9.15 -3.61
N ASP A 164 -12.02 9.11 -4.72
CA ASP A 164 -10.92 8.18 -4.95
C ASP A 164 -9.56 8.78 -4.56
N HIS A 165 -9.55 9.97 -3.96
CA HIS A 165 -8.31 10.56 -3.45
C HIS A 165 -7.62 9.57 -2.51
N ARG A 166 -6.36 9.24 -2.84
CA ARG A 166 -5.50 8.28 -2.12
C ARG A 166 -6.17 6.92 -1.90
N LEU A 167 -6.96 6.44 -2.85
CA LEU A 167 -7.76 5.22 -2.75
C LEU A 167 -6.93 4.01 -2.29
N LEU A 168 -5.81 3.72 -2.98
CA LEU A 168 -4.97 2.56 -2.64
C LEU A 168 -4.40 2.64 -1.22
N GLU A 169 -3.98 3.82 -0.78
CA GLU A 169 -3.43 4.01 0.56
C GLU A 169 -4.49 3.77 1.63
N ARG A 170 -5.70 4.29 1.41
CA ARG A 170 -6.85 4.10 2.30
C ARG A 170 -7.25 2.63 2.37
N LEU A 171 -7.34 1.94 1.23
CA LEU A 171 -7.60 0.49 1.17
C LEU A 171 -6.52 -0.32 1.89
N CYS A 172 -5.24 0.02 1.68
CA CYS A 172 -4.12 -0.64 2.37
C CYS A 172 -4.14 -0.39 3.88
N CYS A 173 -4.59 0.78 4.35
CA CYS A 173 -4.79 1.03 5.78
C CYS A 173 -5.85 0.09 6.36
N ILE A 174 -7.02 -0.01 5.70
CA ILE A 174 -8.07 -0.93 6.12
C ILE A 174 -7.59 -2.37 6.06
N TYR A 175 -6.93 -2.79 4.98
CA TYR A 175 -6.32 -4.11 4.83
C TYR A 175 -5.35 -4.42 5.97
N SER A 176 -4.51 -3.47 6.37
CA SER A 176 -3.57 -3.61 7.48
C SER A 176 -4.28 -3.77 8.84
N MET A 177 -5.39 -3.06 9.07
CA MET A 177 -6.24 -3.29 10.25
C MET A 177 -6.81 -4.72 10.25
N GLY A 178 -7.16 -5.24 9.08
CA GLY A 178 -7.59 -6.62 8.88
C GLY A 178 -6.49 -7.62 9.21
N MET A 179 -5.27 -7.37 8.71
CA MET A 179 -4.09 -8.19 8.99
C MET A 179 -3.74 -8.24 10.48
N GLN A 180 -4.05 -7.21 11.27
CA GLN A 180 -3.84 -7.27 12.73
C GLN A 180 -4.79 -8.29 13.41
N GLY A 181 -5.91 -8.64 12.77
CA GLY A 181 -6.81 -9.71 13.21
C GLY A 181 -7.66 -9.39 14.44
N THR A 182 -7.54 -8.19 15.01
CA THR A 182 -8.16 -7.77 16.28
C THR A 182 -9.19 -6.64 16.15
N PHE A 183 -9.41 -6.14 14.93
CA PHE A 183 -10.32 -5.02 14.66
C PHE A 183 -11.70 -5.43 14.14
N ASP A 184 -11.87 -6.67 13.68
CA ASP A 184 -13.07 -7.14 12.97
C ASP A 184 -14.38 -6.89 13.73
N GLU A 185 -14.40 -7.18 15.04
CA GLU A 185 -15.57 -7.01 15.90
C GLU A 185 -15.81 -5.56 16.33
N ALA A 186 -14.91 -4.62 16.00
CA ALA A 186 -15.05 -3.21 16.36
C ALA A 186 -15.99 -2.43 15.44
N PHE A 187 -16.42 -3.05 14.34
CA PHE A 187 -17.23 -2.43 13.28
C PHE A 187 -18.69 -2.91 13.22
N SER A 188 -19.11 -3.77 14.14
CA SER A 188 -20.48 -4.30 14.21
C SER A 188 -21.07 -4.14 15.62
N ASN A 189 -22.34 -4.52 15.77
CA ASN A 189 -23.09 -4.48 17.04
C ASN A 189 -23.19 -3.05 17.63
N ILE A 190 -23.45 -2.06 16.77
CA ILE A 190 -23.59 -0.67 17.19
C ILE A 190 -25.06 -0.35 17.45
N ILE A 191 -25.35 0.29 18.58
CA ILE A 191 -26.69 0.81 18.85
C ILE A 191 -26.87 2.09 18.03
N VAL A 192 -27.87 2.08 17.15
CA VAL A 192 -28.22 3.20 16.28
C VAL A 192 -29.63 3.68 16.58
N GLU A 193 -29.86 4.98 16.41
CA GLU A 193 -31.18 5.59 16.52
C GLU A 193 -31.69 5.90 15.12
N ASP A 194 -32.91 5.47 14.81
CA ASP A 194 -33.58 5.86 13.57
C ASP A 194 -33.99 7.35 13.66
N PRO A 195 -33.47 8.22 12.78
CA PRO A 195 -33.71 9.66 12.85
C PRO A 195 -35.19 10.04 12.61
N SER A 196 -35.98 9.17 11.99
CA SER A 196 -37.40 9.43 11.71
C SER A 196 -38.33 8.96 12.82
N THR A 197 -37.99 7.86 13.50
CA THR A 197 -38.83 7.24 14.53
C THR A 197 -38.31 7.39 15.95
N GLY A 198 -37.06 7.79 16.14
CA GLY A 198 -36.36 7.83 17.43
C GLY A 198 -36.13 6.45 18.06
N LYS A 199 -36.40 5.36 17.30
CA LYS A 199 -36.29 4.00 17.82
C LYS A 199 -34.83 3.56 17.84
N LEU A 200 -34.41 3.01 18.97
CA LEU A 200 -33.09 2.39 19.11
C LEU A 200 -33.12 0.95 18.58
N THR A 201 -32.18 0.64 17.70
CA THR A 201 -31.94 -0.72 17.16
C THR A 201 -30.46 -1.07 17.26
N VAL A 202 -30.13 -2.35 17.17
CA VAL A 202 -28.75 -2.82 17.08
C VAL A 202 -28.46 -3.11 15.60
N ASP A 203 -27.46 -2.43 15.05
CA ASP A 203 -26.95 -2.70 13.72
C ASP A 203 -25.90 -3.82 13.78
N GLU A 204 -26.24 -4.96 13.19
CA GLU A 204 -25.39 -6.15 13.07
C GLU A 204 -24.55 -6.14 11.79
N ALA A 205 -24.75 -5.16 10.90
CA ALA A 205 -23.95 -5.05 9.68
C ALA A 205 -22.47 -4.83 10.01
N ASN A 206 -21.60 -5.44 9.21
CA ASN A 206 -20.14 -5.29 9.33
C ASN A 206 -19.54 -4.81 8.00
N PRO A 207 -19.55 -3.49 7.74
CA PRO A 207 -18.98 -2.93 6.50
C PRO A 207 -17.47 -3.18 6.38
N PHE A 208 -16.77 -3.37 7.50
CA PHE A 208 -15.35 -3.69 7.50
C PHE A 208 -15.09 -5.09 6.94
N ALA A 209 -15.81 -6.11 7.41
CA ALA A 209 -15.66 -7.47 6.91
C ALA A 209 -16.02 -7.59 5.42
N GLU A 210 -17.07 -6.87 4.98
CA GLU A 210 -17.47 -6.80 3.57
C GLU A 210 -16.39 -6.10 2.71
N LEU A 211 -15.78 -5.02 3.23
CA LEU A 211 -14.69 -4.32 2.56
C LEU A 211 -13.41 -5.17 2.48
N GLN A 212 -13.05 -5.91 3.54
CA GLN A 212 -11.93 -6.85 3.48
C GLN A 212 -12.15 -7.91 2.40
N ALA A 213 -13.36 -8.45 2.30
CA ALA A 213 -13.74 -9.42 1.27
C ALA A 213 -13.63 -8.82 -0.14
N TYR A 214 -14.06 -7.57 -0.32
CA TYR A 214 -13.87 -6.85 -1.58
C TYR A 214 -12.39 -6.72 -1.93
N ILE A 215 -11.57 -6.26 -0.98
CA ILE A 215 -10.13 -6.03 -1.19
C ILE A 215 -9.43 -7.32 -1.60
N VAL A 216 -9.59 -8.42 -0.85
CA VAL A 216 -8.86 -9.67 -1.12
C VAL A 216 -9.34 -10.37 -2.40
N SER A 217 -10.58 -10.15 -2.83
CA SER A 217 -11.13 -10.76 -4.05
C SER A 217 -10.80 -9.97 -5.31
N ARG A 218 -10.68 -8.64 -5.22
CA ARG A 218 -10.45 -7.76 -6.38
C ARG A 218 -9.00 -7.33 -6.56
N TYR A 219 -8.22 -7.28 -5.48
CA TYR A 219 -6.81 -6.89 -5.50
C TYR A 219 -5.91 -8.07 -5.08
N PRO A 220 -5.59 -9.00 -6.01
CA PRO A 220 -4.76 -10.17 -5.70
C PRO A 220 -3.33 -9.81 -5.27
N HIS A 221 -2.87 -8.59 -5.57
CA HIS A 221 -1.55 -8.06 -5.17
C HIS A 221 -1.63 -7.02 -4.05
N ILE A 222 -2.72 -6.95 -3.29
CA ILE A 222 -2.88 -5.93 -2.24
C ILE A 222 -1.78 -6.00 -1.18
N ASP A 223 -1.26 -7.19 -0.89
CA ASP A 223 -0.15 -7.40 0.02
C ASP A 223 1.16 -6.78 -0.50
N VAL A 224 1.41 -6.86 -1.82
CA VAL A 224 2.54 -6.16 -2.47
C VAL A 224 2.36 -4.66 -2.40
N ILE A 225 1.16 -4.15 -2.70
CA ILE A 225 0.86 -2.70 -2.63
C ILE A 225 1.02 -2.19 -1.19
N HIS A 226 0.49 -2.92 -0.21
CA HIS A 226 0.63 -2.61 1.22
C HIS A 226 2.10 -2.48 1.63
N ASP A 227 2.94 -3.41 1.20
CA ASP A 227 4.36 -3.38 1.49
C ASP A 227 5.08 -2.24 0.76
N PHE A 228 4.73 -1.98 -0.51
CA PHE A 228 5.32 -0.88 -1.30
C PHE A 228 4.96 0.50 -0.74
N LEU A 229 3.80 0.63 -0.09
CA LEU A 229 3.42 1.84 0.64
C LEU A 229 4.17 2.01 1.97
N GLY A 230 4.98 1.03 2.39
CA GLY A 230 5.76 1.07 3.62
C GLY A 230 4.98 0.72 4.89
N LEU A 231 3.81 0.09 4.77
CA LEU A 231 2.98 -0.30 5.93
C LEU A 231 3.47 -1.58 6.63
N ASN A 232 4.43 -2.29 6.04
CA ASN A 232 5.04 -3.49 6.61
C ASN A 232 6.37 -3.19 7.30
N LEU A 233 6.29 -2.78 8.56
CA LEU A 233 7.45 -2.48 9.39
C LEU A 233 8.20 -3.73 9.90
N LEU A 234 7.62 -4.93 9.72
CA LEU A 234 8.21 -6.17 10.23
C LEU A 234 9.30 -6.71 9.30
N SER A 235 8.97 -6.83 8.01
CA SER A 235 9.86 -7.39 7.00
C SER A 235 10.30 -6.38 5.93
N GLY A 236 9.73 -5.18 5.95
CA GLY A 236 9.87 -4.24 4.84
C GLY A 236 9.27 -4.80 3.55
N TYR A 237 9.62 -4.17 2.43
CA TYR A 237 9.03 -4.49 1.13
C TYR A 237 9.87 -5.44 0.27
N ARG A 238 11.11 -5.78 0.67
CA ARG A 238 12.02 -6.63 -0.11
C ARG A 238 11.41 -7.99 -0.52
N PRO A 239 10.73 -8.76 0.38
CA PRO A 239 10.13 -10.04 -0.02
C PRO A 239 9.01 -9.85 -1.04
N SER A 240 8.23 -8.78 -0.91
CA SER A 240 7.16 -8.43 -1.85
C SER A 240 7.72 -7.91 -3.18
N LEU A 241 8.84 -7.20 -3.18
CA LEU A 241 9.59 -6.84 -4.40
C LEU A 241 10.06 -8.09 -5.14
N SER A 242 10.65 -9.07 -4.45
CA SER A 242 11.07 -10.34 -5.07
C SER A 242 9.92 -11.03 -5.81
N ARG A 243 8.76 -11.17 -5.14
CA ARG A 243 7.54 -11.75 -5.75
C ARG A 243 7.03 -10.91 -6.92
N PHE A 244 7.04 -9.59 -6.78
CA PHE A 244 6.61 -8.67 -7.83
C PHE A 244 7.49 -8.77 -9.08
N LEU A 245 8.81 -8.83 -8.92
CA LEU A 245 9.76 -8.99 -10.03
C LEU A 245 9.53 -10.31 -10.77
N VAL A 246 9.37 -11.41 -10.03
CA VAL A 246 9.06 -12.72 -10.63
C VAL A 246 7.74 -12.67 -11.39
N HIS A 247 6.69 -12.08 -10.81
CA HIS A 247 5.38 -11.95 -11.44
C HIS A 247 5.43 -11.12 -12.73
N CYS A 248 6.04 -9.93 -12.68
CA CYS A 248 6.19 -9.05 -13.84
C CYS A 248 6.93 -9.74 -14.99
N LEU A 249 8.04 -10.44 -14.69
CA LEU A 249 8.81 -11.16 -15.69
C LEU A 249 8.07 -12.40 -16.22
N ALA A 250 7.30 -13.09 -15.38
CA ALA A 250 6.45 -14.20 -15.80
C ALA A 250 5.37 -13.73 -16.78
N VAL A 251 4.68 -12.62 -16.49
CA VAL A 251 3.69 -12.01 -17.41
C VAL A 251 4.36 -11.56 -18.70
N LYS A 252 5.49 -10.85 -18.61
CA LYS A 252 6.26 -10.38 -19.77
C LYS A 252 6.63 -11.52 -20.74
N ASN A 253 7.04 -12.67 -20.20
CA ASN A 253 7.51 -13.82 -20.98
C ASN A 253 6.42 -14.89 -21.20
N GLY A 254 5.15 -14.64 -20.81
CA GLY A 254 4.05 -15.60 -21.00
C GLY A 254 4.19 -16.91 -20.20
N ILE A 255 4.84 -16.86 -19.04
CA ILE A 255 5.14 -18.03 -18.20
C ILE A 255 4.07 -18.18 -17.12
N ALA A 256 3.30 -19.27 -17.15
CA ALA A 256 2.27 -19.51 -16.15
C ALA A 256 2.82 -19.93 -14.78
N ASN A 257 3.88 -20.76 -14.76
CA ASN A 257 4.48 -21.30 -13.54
C ASN A 257 5.99 -21.07 -13.55
N PRO A 258 6.47 -19.92 -13.03
CA PRO A 258 7.90 -19.64 -12.96
C PRO A 258 8.59 -20.65 -12.02
N VAL A 259 9.65 -21.29 -12.49
CA VAL A 259 10.46 -22.22 -11.70
C VAL A 259 11.62 -21.46 -11.08
N SER A 260 11.74 -21.54 -9.75
CA SER A 260 12.90 -21.02 -9.01
C SER A 260 13.83 -22.15 -8.63
N ASN A 261 15.13 -21.90 -8.64
CA ASN A 261 16.15 -22.83 -8.16
C ASN A 261 17.03 -22.12 -7.12
N GLY A 262 16.65 -22.26 -5.85
CA GLY A 262 17.31 -21.58 -4.74
C GLY A 262 17.26 -20.06 -4.91
N ARG A 263 18.42 -19.43 -5.11
CA ARG A 263 18.57 -17.98 -5.28
C ARG A 263 18.40 -17.50 -6.72
N VAL A 264 18.38 -18.39 -7.70
CA VAL A 264 17.97 -18.05 -9.06
C VAL A 264 16.44 -18.06 -9.08
N LEU A 265 15.85 -16.86 -9.04
CA LEU A 265 14.41 -16.68 -8.90
C LEU A 265 13.66 -16.97 -10.20
N LEU A 266 14.26 -16.61 -11.34
CA LEU A 266 13.73 -16.86 -12.67
C LEU A 266 14.86 -16.99 -13.67
N HIS A 267 14.74 -17.94 -14.60
CA HIS A 267 15.61 -18.05 -15.77
C HIS A 267 14.76 -18.33 -17.01
N VAL A 268 14.88 -17.48 -18.02
CA VAL A 268 14.17 -17.60 -19.29
C VAL A 268 15.20 -17.72 -20.41
N SER A 269 15.36 -18.93 -20.94
CA SER A 269 16.39 -19.24 -21.94
C SER A 269 16.20 -18.46 -23.24
N ASP A 270 14.95 -18.36 -23.73
CA ASP A 270 14.65 -17.78 -25.04
C ASP A 270 14.94 -16.28 -25.10
N SER A 271 14.60 -15.54 -24.04
CA SER A 271 14.85 -14.11 -23.90
C SER A 271 16.19 -13.78 -23.24
N LYS A 272 16.96 -14.80 -22.83
CA LYS A 272 18.23 -14.67 -22.08
C LYS A 272 18.06 -13.77 -20.86
N GLU A 273 17.04 -14.04 -20.07
CA GLU A 273 16.73 -13.29 -18.86
C GLU A 273 16.98 -14.11 -17.60
N ILE A 274 17.69 -13.52 -16.64
CA ILE A 274 17.99 -14.16 -15.35
C ILE A 274 17.69 -13.17 -14.24
N LEU A 275 16.89 -13.57 -13.26
CA LEU A 275 16.69 -12.86 -12.00
C LEU A 275 17.33 -13.64 -10.85
N PHE A 276 18.21 -12.99 -10.11
CA PHE A 276 18.96 -13.58 -9.00
C PHE A 276 18.78 -12.78 -7.71
N ASP A 277 18.51 -13.47 -6.61
CA ASP A 277 18.47 -12.94 -5.25
C ASP A 277 19.86 -13.03 -4.61
N PHE A 278 20.54 -11.89 -4.46
CA PHE A 278 21.87 -11.84 -3.85
C PHE A 278 21.80 -12.00 -2.33
N GLY A 279 20.92 -11.24 -1.69
CA GLY A 279 20.73 -11.25 -0.24
C GLY A 279 20.18 -9.92 0.27
N ASP A 280 19.92 -9.86 1.57
CA ASP A 280 19.41 -8.66 2.22
C ASP A 280 20.55 -7.66 2.46
N SER A 281 20.67 -6.67 1.58
CA SER A 281 21.77 -5.71 1.62
C SER A 281 21.71 -4.82 2.86
N LYS A 282 20.50 -4.47 3.30
CA LYS A 282 20.21 -3.59 4.44
C LYS A 282 20.74 -4.19 5.74
N ASN A 283 20.50 -5.48 5.96
CA ASN A 283 20.98 -6.16 7.16
C ASN A 283 22.46 -6.52 7.08
N GLN A 284 22.96 -6.93 5.90
CA GLN A 284 24.36 -7.36 5.76
C GLN A 284 25.35 -6.22 5.91
N ILE A 285 25.06 -5.03 5.36
CA ILE A 285 26.01 -3.92 5.40
C ILE A 285 26.22 -3.33 6.81
N ALA A 286 25.25 -3.51 7.70
CA ALA A 286 25.35 -3.09 9.09
C ALA A 286 26.18 -4.06 9.95
N HIS A 287 26.33 -5.31 9.52
CA HIS A 287 27.07 -6.34 10.25
C HIS A 287 28.53 -6.46 9.84
N ASP A 288 28.90 -6.01 8.65
CA ASP A 288 30.27 -6.10 8.13
C ASP A 288 30.76 -4.75 7.59
N ASP A 289 31.69 -4.12 8.32
CA ASP A 289 32.28 -2.84 7.96
C ASP A 289 33.22 -2.91 6.74
N SER A 290 33.58 -4.11 6.29
CA SER A 290 34.49 -4.31 5.16
C SER A 290 33.78 -4.53 3.81
N VAL A 291 32.45 -4.70 3.82
CA VAL A 291 31.67 -4.95 2.60
C VAL A 291 31.22 -3.65 1.94
N TYR A 292 31.45 -3.56 0.63
CA TYR A 292 31.08 -2.45 -0.25
C TYR A 292 30.39 -3.00 -1.51
N GLY A 293 29.37 -2.30 -1.99
CA GLY A 293 28.73 -2.62 -3.27
C GLY A 293 27.91 -3.91 -3.24
N LEU A 294 26.93 -4.00 -2.35
CA LEU A 294 26.10 -5.18 -2.14
C LEU A 294 24.68 -4.94 -2.65
N PRO A 295 24.32 -5.41 -3.86
CA PRO A 295 22.95 -5.31 -4.36
C PRO A 295 22.03 -6.34 -3.70
N ASP A 296 20.73 -6.06 -3.69
CA ASP A 296 19.71 -7.01 -3.23
C ASP A 296 19.37 -8.05 -4.30
N PHE A 297 19.18 -7.57 -5.53
CA PHE A 297 18.86 -8.39 -6.70
C PHE A 297 19.75 -8.05 -7.87
N MET A 298 19.99 -9.03 -8.73
CA MET A 298 20.58 -8.81 -10.04
C MET A 298 19.62 -9.33 -11.11
N TYR A 299 19.35 -8.48 -12.09
CA TYR A 299 18.56 -8.84 -13.26
C TYR A 299 19.43 -8.71 -14.50
N VAL A 300 19.55 -9.78 -15.26
CA VAL A 300 20.24 -9.79 -16.55
C VAL A 300 19.20 -9.90 -17.66
N ARG A 301 19.31 -9.06 -18.68
CA ARG A 301 18.44 -9.05 -19.86
C ARG A 301 19.30 -8.96 -21.11
N GLY A 302 19.56 -10.09 -21.76
CA GLY A 302 20.42 -10.13 -22.94
C GLY A 302 21.85 -9.69 -22.60
N SER A 303 22.25 -8.48 -23.01
CA SER A 303 23.59 -7.92 -22.70
C SER A 303 23.59 -6.90 -21.55
N ASP A 304 22.41 -6.61 -21.00
CA ASP A 304 22.23 -5.63 -19.93
C ASP A 304 22.23 -6.31 -18.56
N ILE A 305 23.00 -5.78 -17.62
CA ILE A 305 23.05 -6.21 -16.22
C ILE A 305 22.55 -5.06 -15.34
N PHE A 306 21.52 -5.32 -14.55
CA PHE A 306 20.97 -4.39 -13.59
C PHE A 306 21.24 -4.87 -12.16
N LEU A 307 21.80 -4.00 -11.34
CA LEU A 307 22.01 -4.22 -9.91
C LEU A 307 20.97 -3.42 -9.12
N ILE A 308 19.97 -4.11 -8.58
CA ILE A 308 18.86 -3.50 -7.85
C ILE A 308 19.20 -3.50 -6.36
N THR A 309 19.26 -2.32 -5.76
CA THR A 309 19.66 -2.11 -4.36
C THR A 309 18.57 -1.36 -3.61
N ILE A 310 18.18 -1.87 -2.45
CA ILE A 310 17.30 -1.17 -1.51
C ILE A 310 18.19 -0.36 -0.56
N ALA A 311 17.97 0.95 -0.50
CA ALA A 311 18.75 1.81 0.36
C ALA A 311 18.62 1.40 1.84
N ALA A 312 19.69 1.54 2.61
CA ALA A 312 19.69 1.37 4.05
C ALA A 312 19.01 2.59 4.72
N ASP A 313 18.41 2.37 5.89
CA ASP A 313 17.85 3.46 6.70
C ASP A 313 18.93 4.47 7.09
N ASN A 314 20.12 3.98 7.42
CA ASN A 314 21.25 4.80 7.84
C ASN A 314 21.92 5.48 6.63
N HIS A 315 21.82 6.81 6.57
CA HIS A 315 22.41 7.63 5.51
C HIS A 315 23.93 7.43 5.34
N TRP A 316 24.67 7.14 6.41
CA TRP A 316 26.12 6.85 6.34
C TRP A 316 26.44 5.57 5.59
N LEU A 317 25.53 4.58 5.63
CA LEU A 317 25.73 3.28 4.98
C LEU A 317 25.31 3.30 3.51
N ARG A 318 24.42 4.21 3.10
CA ARG A 318 23.91 4.30 1.72
C ARG A 318 25.04 4.47 0.69
N LYS A 319 26.03 5.31 1.00
CA LYS A 319 27.21 5.52 0.13
C LYS A 319 28.07 4.26 -0.04
N ARG A 320 28.04 3.34 0.93
CA ARG A 320 28.78 2.07 0.88
C ARG A 320 28.01 0.98 0.13
N GLN A 321 26.68 1.07 0.05
CA GLN A 321 25.84 0.08 -0.62
C GLN A 321 26.01 0.12 -2.15
N VAL A 322 26.18 1.31 -2.73
CA VAL A 322 26.31 1.49 -4.17
C VAL A 322 27.69 0.98 -4.62
N PRO A 323 27.77 0.01 -5.54
CA PRO A 323 29.04 -0.51 -6.02
C PRO A 323 29.88 0.55 -6.72
N HIS A 324 31.19 0.55 -6.45
CA HIS A 324 32.14 1.43 -7.13
C HIS A 324 32.34 0.99 -8.59
N THR A 325 32.71 1.91 -9.49
CA THR A 325 32.92 1.64 -10.93
C THR A 325 33.81 0.42 -11.20
N LYS A 326 34.96 0.32 -10.51
CA LYS A 326 35.86 -0.86 -10.59
C LYS A 326 35.16 -2.20 -10.23
N GLN A 327 34.21 -2.18 -9.29
CA GLN A 327 33.42 -3.37 -8.97
C GLN A 327 32.43 -3.68 -10.09
N LEU A 328 31.77 -2.67 -10.65
CA LEU A 328 30.88 -2.82 -11.80
C LEU A 328 31.59 -3.41 -13.02
N GLU A 329 32.78 -2.90 -13.38
CA GLU A 329 33.63 -3.48 -14.43
C GLU A 329 33.96 -4.95 -14.15
N GLY A 330 34.32 -5.25 -12.90
CA GLY A 330 34.58 -6.61 -12.45
C GLY A 330 33.37 -7.53 -12.57
N ILE A 331 32.17 -7.04 -12.24
CA ILE A 331 30.91 -7.78 -12.39
C ILE A 331 30.59 -7.98 -13.87
N ALA A 332 30.67 -6.95 -14.71
CA ALA A 332 30.40 -7.03 -16.14
C ALA A 332 31.35 -8.01 -16.86
N ARG A 333 32.64 -8.04 -16.47
CA ARG A 333 33.62 -8.99 -17.03
C ARG A 333 33.30 -10.43 -16.63
N ARG A 334 32.90 -10.65 -15.37
CA ARG A 334 32.42 -11.97 -14.91
C ARG A 334 31.11 -12.38 -15.58
N GLY A 335 30.19 -11.42 -15.79
CA GLY A 335 28.97 -11.63 -16.55
C GLY A 335 29.27 -12.08 -17.98
N SER A 336 30.25 -11.47 -18.64
CA SER A 336 30.73 -11.89 -19.96
C SER A 336 31.20 -13.35 -19.96
N PHE A 337 32.03 -13.73 -18.99
CA PHE A 337 32.58 -15.10 -18.90
C PHE A 337 31.52 -16.16 -18.59
N VAL A 338 30.60 -15.86 -17.67
CA VAL A 338 29.62 -16.85 -17.18
C VAL A 338 28.41 -16.95 -18.11
N LEU A 339 27.92 -15.82 -18.61
CA LEU A 339 26.69 -15.73 -19.39
C LEU A 339 26.95 -15.72 -20.90
N GLY A 340 28.23 -15.71 -21.31
CA GLY A 340 28.63 -15.72 -22.72
C GLY A 340 28.27 -14.43 -23.47
N ILE A 341 28.10 -13.32 -22.76
CA ILE A 341 27.83 -12.02 -23.38
C ILE A 341 29.15 -11.48 -23.97
N PRO A 342 29.19 -11.03 -25.24
CA PRO A 342 30.38 -10.41 -25.81
C PRO A 342 30.84 -9.21 -24.99
N PHE A 343 32.14 -9.15 -24.71
CA PHE A 343 32.74 -8.15 -23.82
C PHE A 343 32.45 -6.72 -24.28
N ASP A 344 32.46 -6.48 -25.60
CA ASP A 344 32.18 -5.20 -26.27
C ASP A 344 30.70 -4.76 -26.20
N LYS A 345 29.81 -5.63 -25.68
CA LYS A 345 28.36 -5.38 -25.63
C LYS A 345 27.80 -5.38 -24.22
N VAL A 346 28.59 -5.73 -23.19
CA VAL A 346 28.09 -5.78 -21.82
C VAL A 346 27.88 -4.38 -21.30
N ARG A 347 26.65 -4.11 -20.85
CA ARG A 347 26.29 -2.86 -20.17
C ARG A 347 25.81 -3.18 -18.77
N ILE A 348 26.31 -2.45 -17.79
CA ILE A 348 25.89 -2.61 -16.39
C ILE A 348 25.41 -1.30 -15.81
N ARG A 349 24.35 -1.34 -14.99
CA ARG A 349 23.78 -0.16 -14.33
C ARG A 349 23.25 -0.49 -12.94
N ASN A 350 23.36 0.47 -12.04
CA ASN A 350 22.74 0.43 -10.72
C ASN A 350 21.30 0.96 -10.78
N LEU A 351 20.43 0.37 -9.97
CA LEU A 351 19.14 0.93 -9.59
C LEU A 351 19.08 1.01 -8.08
N LEU A 352 18.97 2.23 -7.54
CA LEU A 352 18.75 2.47 -6.13
C LEU A 352 17.26 2.73 -5.87
N LEU A 353 16.70 2.02 -4.89
CA LEU A 353 15.31 2.13 -4.44
C LEU A 353 15.23 2.71 -3.01
N PRO A 354 14.10 3.32 -2.61
CA PRO A 354 13.95 3.95 -1.30
C PRO A 354 13.99 2.91 -0.16
N PRO A 355 14.35 3.29 1.07
CA PRO A 355 14.65 2.32 2.12
C PRO A 355 13.43 1.57 2.68
N ASN A 356 12.27 2.23 2.76
CA ASN A 356 11.11 1.73 3.50
C ASN A 356 9.82 1.62 2.67
N TYR A 357 9.82 2.14 1.44
CA TYR A 357 8.68 2.15 0.52
C TYR A 357 9.19 2.20 -0.92
N ILE A 358 8.28 2.11 -1.89
CA ILE A 358 8.55 2.35 -3.30
C ILE A 358 7.65 3.50 -3.76
N ASP A 359 8.21 4.59 -4.29
CA ASP A 359 7.43 5.66 -4.90
C ASP A 359 7.05 5.33 -6.35
N SER A 360 6.09 6.06 -6.91
CA SER A 360 5.57 5.84 -8.26
C SER A 360 6.63 5.98 -9.36
N ASN A 361 7.64 6.86 -9.18
CA ASN A 361 8.72 6.99 -10.15
C ASN A 361 9.68 5.81 -10.09
N SER A 362 10.04 5.36 -8.89
CA SER A 362 10.84 4.14 -8.72
C SER A 362 10.15 2.91 -9.29
N LEU A 363 8.84 2.75 -9.06
CA LEU A 363 8.04 1.66 -9.62
C LEU A 363 8.05 1.68 -11.15
N ARG A 364 7.81 2.84 -11.76
CA ARG A 364 7.85 3.03 -13.21
C ARG A 364 9.24 2.76 -13.80
N ARG A 365 10.29 3.30 -13.18
CA ARG A 365 11.69 3.06 -13.61
C ARG A 365 12.02 1.56 -13.55
N LEU A 366 11.59 0.88 -12.50
CA LEU A 366 11.78 -0.56 -12.35
C LEU A 366 11.06 -1.34 -13.46
N THR A 367 9.78 -1.09 -13.70
CA THR A 367 8.99 -1.88 -14.68
C THR A 367 9.35 -1.54 -16.13
N GLU A 368 9.45 -0.25 -16.48
CA GLU A 368 9.66 0.17 -17.86
C GLU A 368 11.14 0.14 -18.26
N THR A 369 12.03 0.67 -17.43
CA THR A 369 13.46 0.80 -17.78
C THR A 369 14.22 -0.49 -17.49
N VAL A 370 14.12 -1.01 -16.26
CA VAL A 370 14.87 -2.20 -15.84
C VAL A 370 14.28 -3.46 -16.46
N LEU A 371 12.99 -3.74 -16.23
CA LEU A 371 12.37 -4.94 -16.80
C LEU A 371 12.09 -4.82 -18.29
N GLY A 372 12.08 -3.61 -18.87
CA GLY A 372 11.85 -3.41 -20.31
C GLY A 372 10.43 -3.78 -20.73
N MET A 373 9.45 -3.56 -19.86
CA MET A 373 8.05 -3.86 -20.14
C MET A 373 7.41 -2.71 -20.92
N SER A 374 6.56 -3.03 -21.89
CA SER A 374 5.72 -2.02 -22.52
C SER A 374 4.63 -1.55 -21.54
N PRO A 375 4.08 -0.33 -21.71
CA PRO A 375 2.99 0.15 -20.85
C PRO A 375 1.79 -0.80 -20.80
N ALA A 376 1.48 -1.48 -21.92
CA ALA A 376 0.44 -2.52 -21.96
C ALA A 376 0.79 -3.72 -21.06
N ALA A 377 2.02 -4.25 -21.15
CA ALA A 377 2.45 -5.36 -20.29
C ALA A 377 2.49 -4.97 -18.81
N VAL A 378 2.83 -3.71 -18.48
CA VAL A 378 2.75 -3.19 -17.12
C VAL A 378 1.30 -3.13 -16.64
N SER A 379 0.38 -2.66 -17.48
CA SER A 379 -1.06 -2.64 -17.16
C SER A 379 -1.61 -4.06 -16.93
N ASP A 380 -1.13 -5.05 -17.67
CA ASP A 380 -1.55 -6.44 -17.50
C ASP A 380 -0.97 -7.06 -16.21
N ALA A 381 0.31 -6.80 -15.91
CA ALA A 381 0.97 -7.36 -14.72
C ALA A 381 0.55 -6.66 -13.42
N ALA A 382 0.37 -5.35 -13.47
CA ALA A 382 0.11 -4.46 -12.34
C ALA A 382 -0.95 -3.40 -12.71
N PRO A 383 -2.23 -3.79 -12.88
CA PRO A 383 -3.30 -2.87 -13.27
C PRO A 383 -3.55 -1.75 -12.26
N TRP A 384 -3.13 -1.94 -11.00
CA TRP A 384 -3.20 -0.95 -9.93
C TRP A 384 -2.14 0.15 -10.04
N SER A 385 -1.12 -0.01 -10.89
CA SER A 385 0.01 0.94 -10.98
C SER A 385 -0.43 2.35 -11.40
N SER A 386 -1.50 2.50 -12.18
CA SER A 386 -2.05 3.81 -12.56
C SER A 386 -2.72 4.55 -11.42
N LEU A 387 -3.13 3.84 -10.36
CA LEU A 387 -3.74 4.41 -9.15
C LEU A 387 -2.70 4.63 -8.04
N TYR A 388 -1.43 4.29 -8.30
CA TYR A 388 -0.36 4.34 -7.31
C TYR A 388 0.34 5.70 -7.32
N GLU A 389 -0.02 6.55 -6.37
CA GLU A 389 0.43 7.96 -6.31
C GLU A 389 1.47 8.25 -5.21
N LYS A 390 2.04 7.22 -4.56
CA LYS A 390 3.03 7.41 -3.50
C LYS A 390 4.25 8.18 -4.03
N GLN A 391 4.56 9.29 -3.37
CA GLN A 391 5.72 10.13 -3.68
C GLN A 391 6.84 9.87 -2.66
N LEU A 392 8.05 10.31 -3.02
CA LEU A 392 9.17 10.37 -2.08
C LEU A 392 8.85 11.35 -0.96
N ASP A 393 9.10 10.92 0.28
CA ASP A 393 8.87 11.72 1.45
C ASP A 393 9.90 12.87 1.49
N ALA A 394 9.44 14.10 1.72
CA ALA A 394 10.29 15.29 1.69
C ALA A 394 11.43 15.29 2.73
N GLN A 395 11.38 14.39 3.71
CA GLN A 395 12.38 14.23 4.75
C GLN A 395 13.58 13.38 4.30
N ASP A 396 13.44 12.62 3.22
CA ASP A 396 14.49 11.73 2.67
C ASP A 396 15.45 12.47 1.72
N VAL A 397 15.89 13.68 2.08
CA VAL A 397 16.70 14.56 1.21
C VAL A 397 17.99 13.88 0.75
N ASP A 398 18.73 13.26 1.67
CA ASP A 398 20.00 12.57 1.36
C ASP A 398 19.81 11.39 0.38
N TYR A 399 18.68 10.69 0.49
CA TYR A 399 18.34 9.63 -0.45
C TYR A 399 18.01 10.23 -1.81
N CYS A 400 17.20 11.28 -1.87
CA CYS A 400 16.83 11.95 -3.12
C CYS A 400 18.06 12.46 -3.90
N GLU A 401 19.06 13.00 -3.22
CA GLU A 401 20.31 13.42 -3.85
C GLU A 401 21.11 12.23 -4.41
N LEU A 402 21.29 11.18 -3.61
CA LEU A 402 22.00 9.99 -4.04
C LEU A 402 21.27 9.28 -5.19
N GLU A 403 19.95 9.16 -5.09
CA GLU A 403 19.10 8.55 -6.11
C GLU A 403 19.28 9.24 -7.46
N LYS A 404 19.27 10.58 -7.50
CA LYS A 404 19.51 11.33 -8.75
C LYS A 404 20.86 10.98 -9.35
N THR A 405 21.93 10.98 -8.55
CA THR A 405 23.27 10.68 -9.06
C THR A 405 23.40 9.24 -9.58
N VAL A 406 22.82 8.26 -8.90
CA VAL A 406 22.96 6.84 -9.25
C VAL A 406 22.00 6.45 -10.38
N ASN A 407 20.75 6.89 -10.31
CA ASN A 407 19.72 6.47 -11.25
C ASN A 407 19.74 7.29 -12.55
N GLU A 408 20.42 8.43 -12.60
CA GLU A 408 20.68 9.18 -13.85
C GLU A 408 22.04 8.83 -14.47
N GLU A 409 22.87 8.01 -13.78
CA GLU A 409 24.16 7.56 -14.29
C GLU A 409 23.97 6.77 -15.60
N GLU A 410 24.81 7.09 -16.59
CA GLU A 410 24.86 6.42 -17.87
C GLU A 410 25.30 4.95 -17.72
N TRP A 411 24.98 4.15 -18.73
CA TRP A 411 25.40 2.76 -18.76
C TRP A 411 26.92 2.63 -18.74
N LEU A 412 27.45 1.91 -17.75
CA LEU A 412 28.85 1.52 -17.80
C LEU A 412 29.01 0.40 -18.84
N THR A 413 29.79 0.69 -19.88
CA THR A 413 30.12 -0.26 -20.95
C THR A 413 31.59 -0.66 -20.81
N LEU A 414 31.88 -1.94 -20.99
CA LEU A 414 33.24 -2.50 -20.90
C LEU A 414 34.08 -2.29 -22.17
#